data_AF-A0A2V9HY59-F1
#
_entry.id   AF-A0A2V9HY59-F1
#
_cell.length_a   1.000
_cell.length_b   1.000
_cell.length_c   1.000
_cell.angle_alpha   90.00
_cell.angle_beta   90.00
_cell.angle_gamma   90.00
#
_symmetry.space_group_name_H-M   'P 1'
#
loop_
_entity.id
_entity.type
_entity.pdbx_description
1 polymer ?
#
loop_
_entity_poly.entity_id
_entity_poly.type
_entity_poly.pdbx_seq_one_letter_code
_entity_poly.pdbx_strand_id
1 'polypeptide(L)'
;MILFPSLITLAVTVLRLIGELKHWPRTLFNPEPGGGGAIFGISWLAFVFAVYFAVRVHKSQQPLEKAGKAIGITLLSLAFCIAGVFLMFRAIQSASLIAWAPSMAVVCGGLYLMRFAWPSYWAVMMAYALAARIPVIAVMYFAIKGNWGTHYDAAGPIFTAAGWWTEFVHTGLLPQLFLWVPYTVVLCGLFGVITAAAVRRRTAAATT
;
A
#
# COMPACT_ATOMS: atom_id res chain seq x y z
N MET A 1 1.74 6.54 17.62
CA MET A 1 2.89 6.15 16.76
C MET A 1 2.65 6.34 15.26
N ILE A 2 1.39 6.40 14.79
CA ILE A 2 1.04 6.48 13.35
C ILE A 2 1.01 7.93 12.83
N LEU A 3 0.64 8.91 13.68
CA LEU A 3 0.49 10.32 13.28
C LEU A 3 1.71 10.87 12.54
N PHE A 4 2.91 10.74 13.13
CA PHE A 4 4.13 11.27 12.54
C PHE A 4 4.46 10.64 11.17
N PRO A 5 4.47 9.29 11.01
CA PRO A 5 4.55 8.66 9.70
C PRO A 5 3.48 9.13 8.70
N SER A 6 2.22 9.27 9.13
CA SER A 6 1.15 9.75 8.26
C SER A 6 1.36 11.18 7.79
N LEU A 7 1.86 12.07 8.66
CA LEU A 7 2.20 13.45 8.29
C LEU A 7 3.36 13.51 7.29
N ILE A 8 4.40 12.69 7.45
CA ILE A 8 5.49 12.59 6.48
C ILE A 8 4.96 12.12 5.12
N THR A 9 4.13 11.08 5.12
CA THR A 9 3.54 10.53 3.90
C THR A 9 2.63 11.54 3.20
N LEU A 10 1.86 12.31 3.96
CA LEU A 10 1.08 13.42 3.44
C LEU A 10 1.98 14.50 2.85
N ALA A 11 3.04 14.90 3.55
CA ALA A 11 3.99 15.92 3.07
C ALA A 11 4.66 15.49 1.76
N VAL A 12 5.07 14.22 1.64
CA VAL A 12 5.64 13.69 0.39
C VAL A 12 4.59 13.63 -0.73
N THR A 13 3.34 13.31 -0.42
CA THR A 13 2.23 13.32 -1.40
C THR A 13 2.00 14.74 -1.94
N VAL A 14 1.94 15.73 -1.05
CA VAL A 14 1.75 17.14 -1.43
C VAL A 14 2.97 17.68 -2.19
N LEU A 15 4.19 17.38 -1.73
CA LEU A 15 5.42 17.77 -2.41
C LEU A 15 5.46 17.19 -3.82
N ARG A 16 5.07 15.92 -3.96
CA ARG A 16 5.00 15.24 -5.27
C ARG A 16 4.02 15.94 -6.20
N LEU A 17 2.80 16.19 -5.72
CA LEU A 17 1.77 16.90 -6.48
C LEU A 17 2.26 18.28 -6.95
N ILE A 18 2.83 19.07 -6.04
CA ILE A 18 3.36 20.40 -6.36
C ILE A 18 4.47 20.30 -7.40
N GLY A 19 5.39 19.35 -7.24
CA GLY A 19 6.51 19.18 -8.16
C GLY A 19 6.06 18.83 -9.57
N GLU A 20 5.06 17.96 -9.71
CA GLU A 20 4.49 17.61 -11.02
C GLU A 20 3.74 18.79 -11.66
N LEU A 21 2.93 19.52 -10.88
CA LEU A 21 2.23 20.73 -11.33
C LEU A 21 3.18 21.87 -11.73
N LYS A 22 4.37 21.92 -11.12
CA LYS A 22 5.43 22.89 -11.43
C LYS A 22 6.43 22.38 -12.45
N HIS A 23 6.19 21.20 -13.03
CA HIS A 23 7.06 20.56 -14.02
C HIS A 23 8.53 20.48 -13.57
N TRP A 24 8.75 20.16 -12.29
CA TRP A 24 10.08 19.88 -11.75
C TRP A 24 10.73 18.66 -12.43
N PRO A 25 12.04 18.41 -12.21
CA PRO A 25 12.77 17.37 -12.94
C PRO A 25 12.06 16.00 -12.89
N ARG A 26 11.85 15.38 -14.06
CA ARG A 26 11.10 14.11 -14.19
C ARG A 26 11.73 12.95 -13.43
N THR A 27 13.04 12.97 -13.19
CA THR A 27 13.71 11.97 -12.34
C THR A 27 13.18 11.99 -10.90
N LEU A 28 12.69 13.14 -10.45
CA LEU A 28 12.14 13.36 -9.11
C LEU A 28 10.61 13.35 -9.10
N PHE A 29 9.97 13.87 -10.15
CA PHE A 29 8.53 14.12 -10.25
C PHE A 29 7.99 13.73 -11.64
N ASN A 30 7.82 12.42 -11.89
CA ASN A 30 7.35 11.91 -13.20
C ASN A 30 5.81 11.75 -13.21
N PRO A 31 5.10 12.44 -14.15
CA PRO A 31 3.65 12.34 -14.29
C PRO A 31 3.17 11.07 -15.03
N GLU A 32 4.07 10.21 -15.51
CA GLU A 32 3.68 8.97 -16.19
C GLU A 32 2.86 8.01 -15.29
N PRO A 33 2.02 7.13 -15.87
CA PRO A 33 1.27 6.13 -15.11
C PRO A 33 2.16 5.31 -14.18
N GLY A 34 1.72 5.12 -12.94
CA GLY A 34 2.52 4.45 -11.90
C GLY A 34 3.74 5.26 -11.42
N GLY A 35 3.92 6.48 -11.94
CA GLY A 35 4.94 7.42 -11.50
C GLY A 35 6.32 7.23 -12.13
N GLY A 36 6.47 6.39 -13.15
CA GLY A 36 7.69 6.26 -13.96
C GLY A 36 9.02 6.14 -13.19
N GLY A 37 8.99 5.53 -11.99
CA GLY A 37 10.18 5.38 -11.14
C GLY A 37 10.62 6.65 -10.39
N ALA A 38 9.79 7.69 -10.32
CA ALA A 38 10.08 8.93 -9.61
C ALA A 38 10.48 8.68 -8.15
N ILE A 39 11.55 9.36 -7.70
CA ILE A 39 12.09 9.18 -6.34
C ILE A 39 11.10 9.67 -5.28
N PHE A 40 10.46 10.82 -5.50
CA PHE A 40 9.47 11.34 -4.57
C PHE A 40 8.16 10.60 -4.77
N GLY A 41 8.02 9.50 -4.03
CA GLY A 41 6.82 8.68 -3.95
C GLY A 41 6.70 8.04 -2.57
N ILE A 42 5.49 7.64 -2.21
CA ILE A 42 5.20 7.06 -0.89
C ILE A 42 5.33 5.53 -0.87
N SER A 43 5.61 4.91 -2.02
CA SER A 43 5.71 3.45 -2.18
C SER A 43 6.88 2.86 -1.39
N TRP A 44 8.03 3.53 -1.38
CA TRP A 44 9.20 3.06 -0.63
C TRP A 44 9.15 3.45 0.86
N LEU A 45 8.51 4.58 1.20
CA LEU A 45 8.28 4.99 2.59
C LEU A 45 7.53 3.92 3.39
N ALA A 46 6.64 3.17 2.74
CA ALA A 46 5.92 2.07 3.36
C ALA A 46 6.86 0.98 3.92
N PHE A 47 7.99 0.67 3.27
CA PHE A 47 8.99 -0.27 3.81
C PHE A 47 9.67 0.29 5.05
N VAL A 48 10.07 1.57 5.02
CA VAL A 48 10.71 2.25 6.16
C VAL A 48 9.77 2.24 7.36
N PHE A 49 8.51 2.61 7.17
CA PHE A 49 7.55 2.65 8.26
C PHE A 49 7.11 1.27 8.73
N ALA A 50 7.06 0.27 7.85
CA ALA A 50 6.82 -1.12 8.25
C ALA A 50 7.86 -1.59 9.28
N VAL A 51 9.14 -1.32 9.04
CA VAL A 51 10.25 -1.63 9.97
C VAL A 51 10.11 -0.81 11.26
N TYR A 52 9.87 0.50 11.16
CA TYR A 52 9.68 1.38 12.32
C TYR A 52 8.55 0.90 13.23
N PHE A 53 7.38 0.58 12.67
CA PHE A 53 6.24 0.09 13.42
C PHE A 53 6.52 -1.27 14.05
N ALA A 54 7.19 -2.18 13.33
CA ALA A 54 7.50 -3.49 13.86
C ALA A 54 8.39 -3.39 15.10
N VAL A 55 9.42 -2.54 15.08
CA VAL A 55 10.28 -2.31 16.25
C VAL A 55 9.50 -1.68 17.41
N ARG A 56 8.64 -0.69 17.14
CA ARG A 56 7.83 -0.01 18.17
C ARG A 56 6.80 -0.93 18.82
N VAL A 57 6.12 -1.76 18.03
CA VAL A 57 5.14 -2.75 18.54
C VAL A 57 5.85 -3.91 19.24
N HIS A 58 7.01 -4.35 18.74
CA HIS A 58 7.77 -5.40 19.42
C HIS A 58 8.23 -5.00 20.82
N LYS A 59 8.57 -3.73 21.01
CA LYS A 59 9.00 -3.16 22.28
C LYS A 59 7.85 -2.77 23.21
N SER A 60 6.60 -2.74 22.72
CA SER A 60 5.43 -2.62 23.59
C SER A 60 5.09 -3.99 24.17
N GLN A 61 4.20 -4.06 25.17
CA GLN A 61 3.74 -5.33 25.77
C GLN A 61 2.92 -6.22 24.80
N GLN A 62 3.12 -6.08 23.50
CA GLN A 62 2.48 -6.86 22.43
C GLN A 62 3.55 -7.40 21.45
N PRO A 63 4.58 -8.10 21.95
CA PRO A 63 5.70 -8.54 21.13
C PRO A 63 5.30 -9.61 20.12
N LEU A 64 6.18 -9.82 19.15
CA LEU A 64 6.08 -10.95 18.24
C LEU A 64 6.38 -12.25 19.01
N GLU A 65 5.39 -13.09 19.21
CA GLU A 65 5.54 -14.34 19.99
C GLU A 65 6.25 -15.45 19.20
N LYS A 66 5.72 -15.78 18.01
CA LYS A 66 6.12 -16.94 17.20
C LYS A 66 6.58 -16.52 15.81
N ALA A 67 7.88 -16.25 15.68
CA ALA A 67 8.49 -15.73 14.45
C ALA A 67 8.19 -16.60 13.20
N GLY A 68 8.40 -17.92 13.28
CA GLY A 68 8.18 -18.82 12.14
C GLY A 68 6.72 -18.82 11.67
N LYS A 69 5.76 -18.90 12.61
CA LYS A 69 4.33 -18.80 12.31
C LYS A 69 3.98 -17.47 11.66
N ALA A 70 4.49 -16.36 12.19
CA ALA A 70 4.19 -15.03 11.68
C ALA A 70 4.74 -14.82 10.26
N ILE A 71 5.97 -15.26 9.98
CA ILE A 71 6.55 -15.23 8.64
C ILE A 71 5.71 -16.08 7.68
N GLY A 72 5.41 -17.33 8.05
CA GLY A 72 4.62 -18.25 7.21
C GLY A 72 3.23 -17.71 6.88
N ILE A 73 2.50 -17.18 7.88
CA ILE A 73 1.18 -16.57 7.65
C ILE A 73 1.29 -15.32 6.78
N THR A 74 2.31 -14.47 6.99
CA THR A 74 2.49 -13.26 6.17
C THR A 74 2.83 -13.59 4.72
N LEU A 75 3.62 -14.65 4.47
CA LEU A 75 3.88 -15.17 3.12
C LEU A 75 2.61 -15.73 2.47
N LEU A 76 1.79 -16.46 3.22
CA LEU A 76 0.50 -16.95 2.72
C LEU A 76 -0.44 -15.79 2.39
N SER A 77 -0.52 -14.78 3.24
CA SER A 77 -1.22 -13.52 2.96
C SER A 77 -0.73 -12.85 1.69
N LEU A 78 0.59 -12.82 1.48
CA LEU A 78 1.20 -12.23 0.28
C LEU A 78 0.78 -13.01 -0.97
N ALA A 79 0.81 -14.34 -0.93
CA ALA A 79 0.36 -15.19 -2.03
C ALA A 79 -1.11 -14.93 -2.39
N PHE A 80 -1.99 -14.82 -1.39
CA PHE A 80 -3.39 -14.46 -1.59
C PHE A 80 -3.53 -13.07 -2.23
N CYS A 81 -2.80 -12.06 -1.73
CA CYS A 81 -2.86 -10.71 -2.29
C CYS A 81 -2.38 -10.68 -3.76
N ILE A 82 -1.28 -11.38 -4.08
CA ILE A 82 -0.78 -11.49 -5.45
C ILE A 82 -1.80 -12.18 -6.36
N ALA A 83 -2.39 -13.30 -5.90
CA ALA A 83 -3.43 -14.01 -6.65
C ALA A 83 -4.65 -13.12 -6.89
N GLY A 84 -5.13 -12.42 -5.86
CA GLY A 84 -6.27 -11.50 -5.98
C GLY A 84 -6.00 -10.36 -6.96
N VAL A 85 -4.85 -9.70 -6.86
CA VAL A 85 -4.45 -8.64 -7.80
C VAL A 85 -4.30 -9.18 -9.24
N PHE A 86 -3.72 -10.35 -9.42
CA PHE A 86 -3.62 -11.00 -10.73
C PHE A 86 -5.00 -11.27 -11.34
N LEU A 87 -5.94 -11.78 -10.53
CA LEU A 87 -7.32 -11.98 -10.97
C LEU A 87 -8.02 -10.65 -11.30
N MET A 88 -7.75 -9.57 -10.57
CA MET A 88 -8.27 -8.23 -10.91
C MET A 88 -7.76 -7.75 -12.27
N PHE A 89 -6.46 -7.90 -12.57
CA PHE A 89 -5.92 -7.54 -13.89
C PHE A 89 -6.55 -8.37 -15.02
N ARG A 90 -6.77 -9.68 -14.78
CA ARG A 90 -7.50 -10.54 -15.72
C ARG A 90 -8.95 -10.09 -15.92
N ALA A 91 -9.63 -9.63 -14.86
CA ALA A 91 -10.99 -9.10 -14.93
C ALA A 91 -11.07 -7.83 -15.78
N ILE A 92 -10.08 -6.92 -15.66
CA ILE A 92 -9.95 -5.73 -16.50
C ILE A 92 -9.79 -6.13 -17.97
N GLN A 93 -8.85 -7.04 -18.27
CA GLN A 93 -8.57 -7.47 -19.64
C GLN A 93 -9.75 -8.18 -20.32
N SER A 94 -10.55 -8.90 -19.54
CA SER A 94 -11.74 -9.62 -20.05
C SER A 94 -13.01 -8.79 -20.01
N ALA A 95 -12.96 -7.53 -19.58
CA ALA A 95 -14.12 -6.67 -19.31
C ALA A 95 -15.20 -7.36 -18.45
N SER A 96 -14.81 -8.29 -17.58
CA SER A 96 -15.74 -9.15 -16.85
C SER A 96 -16.08 -8.58 -15.49
N LEU A 97 -17.28 -8.01 -15.37
CA LEU A 97 -17.81 -7.49 -14.10
C LEU A 97 -17.95 -8.58 -13.02
N ILE A 98 -18.25 -9.83 -13.42
CA ILE A 98 -18.44 -10.95 -12.50
C ILE A 98 -17.12 -11.37 -11.83
N ALA A 99 -15.97 -11.15 -12.50
CA ALA A 99 -14.65 -11.52 -11.99
C ALA A 99 -14.09 -10.51 -10.96
N TRP A 100 -14.68 -9.32 -10.80
CA TRP A 100 -14.22 -8.30 -9.84
C TRP A 100 -14.49 -8.67 -8.39
N ALA A 101 -15.73 -9.03 -8.06
CA ALA A 101 -16.10 -9.39 -6.70
C ALA A 101 -15.23 -10.52 -6.09
N PRO A 102 -15.03 -11.67 -6.78
CA PRO A 102 -14.19 -12.73 -6.22
C PRO A 102 -12.71 -12.32 -6.12
N SER A 103 -12.18 -11.53 -7.06
CA SER A 103 -10.79 -11.09 -7.00
C SER A 103 -10.53 -10.13 -5.83
N MET A 104 -11.44 -9.19 -5.58
CA MET A 104 -11.42 -8.33 -4.40
C MET A 104 -11.57 -9.12 -3.09
N ALA A 105 -12.44 -10.14 -3.07
CA ALA A 105 -12.59 -11.02 -1.91
C ALA A 105 -11.29 -11.76 -1.57
N VAL A 106 -10.56 -12.24 -2.57
CA VAL A 106 -9.24 -12.89 -2.39
C VAL A 106 -8.22 -11.91 -1.79
N VAL A 107 -8.19 -10.66 -2.26
CA VAL A 107 -7.33 -9.60 -1.67
C VAL A 107 -7.71 -9.34 -0.21
N CYS A 108 -8.99 -9.15 0.08
CA CYS A 108 -9.50 -8.94 1.45
C CYS A 108 -9.17 -10.13 2.37
N GLY A 109 -9.28 -11.36 1.85
CA GLY A 109 -8.89 -12.57 2.57
C GLY A 109 -7.39 -12.59 2.91
N GLY A 110 -6.52 -12.26 1.95
CA GLY A 110 -5.08 -12.14 2.18
C GLY A 110 -4.72 -11.07 3.22
N LEU A 111 -5.35 -9.90 3.13
CA LEU A 111 -5.23 -8.80 4.10
C LEU A 111 -5.65 -9.23 5.50
N TYR A 112 -6.82 -9.87 5.63
CA TYR A 112 -7.35 -10.32 6.91
C TYR A 112 -6.50 -11.43 7.52
N LEU A 113 -5.99 -12.35 6.70
CA LEU A 113 -5.16 -13.47 7.13
C LEU A 113 -3.90 -13.02 7.88
N MET A 114 -3.31 -11.87 7.50
CA MET A 114 -2.11 -11.33 8.15
C MET A 114 -2.38 -10.97 9.62
N ARG A 115 -3.64 -10.69 9.99
CA ARG A 115 -4.03 -10.45 11.39
C ARG A 115 -3.63 -11.61 12.30
N PHE A 116 -3.65 -12.85 11.81
CA PHE A 116 -3.27 -14.04 12.58
C PHE A 116 -1.75 -14.23 12.71
N ALA A 117 -0.95 -13.49 11.93
CA ALA A 117 0.50 -13.44 12.08
C ALA A 117 0.91 -12.61 13.29
N TRP A 118 0.36 -11.39 13.39
CA TRP A 118 0.64 -10.44 14.47
C TRP A 118 -0.46 -9.36 14.55
N PRO A 119 -1.50 -9.55 15.39
CA PRO A 119 -2.72 -8.74 15.36
C PRO A 119 -2.51 -7.24 15.59
N SER A 120 -1.63 -6.88 16.52
CA SER A 120 -1.33 -5.48 16.87
C SER A 120 -0.56 -4.78 15.76
N TYR A 121 0.46 -5.44 15.20
CA TYR A 121 1.21 -4.92 14.07
C TYR A 121 0.34 -4.77 12.82
N TRP A 122 -0.51 -5.76 12.52
CA TRP A 122 -1.49 -5.67 11.44
C TRP A 122 -2.41 -4.46 11.61
N ALA A 123 -2.93 -4.19 12.81
CA ALA A 123 -3.81 -3.05 13.06
C ALA A 123 -3.09 -1.71 12.82
N VAL A 124 -1.83 -1.60 13.26
CA VAL A 124 -1.00 -0.41 13.00
C VAL A 124 -0.75 -0.22 11.50
N MET A 125 -0.41 -1.30 10.78
CA MET A 125 -0.18 -1.26 9.34
C MET A 125 -1.45 -0.90 8.57
N MET A 126 -2.61 -1.43 8.95
CA MET A 126 -3.91 -1.07 8.36
C MET A 126 -4.23 0.41 8.57
N ALA A 127 -4.09 0.90 9.80
CA ALA A 127 -4.36 2.30 10.12
C ALA A 127 -3.41 3.24 9.36
N TYR A 128 -2.12 2.90 9.27
CA TYR A 128 -1.16 3.67 8.48
C TYR A 128 -1.47 3.62 6.98
N ALA A 129 -1.79 2.44 6.44
CA ALA A 129 -2.16 2.29 5.03
C ALA A 129 -3.36 3.17 4.69
N LEU A 130 -4.45 3.11 5.47
CA LEU A 130 -5.62 3.96 5.25
C LEU A 130 -5.28 5.45 5.37
N ALA A 131 -4.49 5.84 6.37
CA ALA A 131 -4.05 7.22 6.53
C ALA A 131 -3.20 7.73 5.34
N ALA A 132 -2.45 6.84 4.69
CA ALA A 132 -1.69 7.16 3.48
C ALA A 132 -2.58 7.22 2.22
N ARG A 133 -3.63 6.38 2.13
CA ARG A 133 -4.47 6.28 0.93
C ARG A 133 -5.56 7.32 0.86
N ILE A 134 -6.18 7.69 1.97
CA ILE A 134 -7.29 8.66 1.97
C ILE A 134 -6.86 10.00 1.32
N PRO A 135 -5.71 10.60 1.68
CA PRO A 135 -5.25 11.81 1.01
C PRO A 135 -4.96 11.60 -0.48
N VAL A 136 -4.35 10.47 -0.86
CA VAL A 136 -4.06 10.16 -2.26
C VAL A 136 -5.35 10.01 -3.07
N ILE A 137 -6.36 9.30 -2.56
CA ILE A 137 -7.67 9.17 -3.21
C ILE A 137 -8.31 10.54 -3.40
N ALA A 138 -8.23 11.43 -2.40
CA ALA A 138 -8.74 12.79 -2.51
C ALA A 138 -7.99 13.60 -3.59
N VAL A 139 -6.66 13.50 -3.65
CA VAL A 139 -5.86 14.14 -4.72
C VAL A 139 -6.27 13.60 -6.09
N MET A 140 -6.39 12.27 -6.25
CA MET A 140 -6.80 11.65 -7.51
C MET A 140 -8.21 12.06 -7.93
N TYR A 141 -9.14 12.20 -6.98
CA TYR A 141 -10.49 12.70 -7.27
C TYR A 141 -10.45 14.08 -7.93
N PHE A 142 -9.67 15.03 -7.38
CA PHE A 142 -9.56 16.37 -7.91
C PHE A 142 -8.71 16.43 -9.19
N ALA A 143 -7.63 15.65 -9.27
CA ALA A 143 -6.77 15.58 -10.44
C ALA A 143 -7.52 15.04 -11.66
N ILE A 144 -8.26 13.93 -11.51
CA ILE A 144 -9.04 13.33 -12.60
C ILE A 144 -10.18 14.28 -13.03
N LYS A 145 -10.84 14.94 -12.08
CA LYS A 145 -11.89 15.92 -12.41
C LYS A 145 -11.34 17.16 -13.11
N GLY A 146 -10.12 17.58 -12.73
CA GLY A 146 -9.48 18.80 -13.19
C GLY A 146 -8.53 18.63 -14.38
N ASN A 147 -8.26 17.40 -14.81
CA ASN A 147 -7.26 17.06 -15.84
C ASN A 147 -5.92 17.77 -15.59
N TRP A 148 -5.35 17.59 -14.40
CA TRP A 148 -4.14 18.29 -13.94
C TRP A 148 -2.86 17.88 -14.69
N GLY A 149 -2.88 16.78 -15.47
CA GLY A 149 -1.72 16.30 -16.22
C GLY A 149 -0.60 15.74 -15.33
N THR A 150 -0.99 15.21 -14.18
CA THR A 150 -0.12 14.59 -13.17
C THR A 150 -0.22 13.07 -13.23
N HIS A 151 0.61 12.35 -12.48
CA HIS A 151 0.42 10.89 -12.38
C HIS A 151 -0.87 10.51 -11.64
N TYR A 152 -1.50 11.44 -10.92
CA TYR A 152 -2.74 11.19 -10.17
C TYR A 152 -3.98 11.08 -11.08
N ASP A 153 -3.88 11.57 -12.31
CA ASP A 153 -4.89 11.50 -13.36
C ASP A 153 -4.39 10.77 -14.62
N ALA A 154 -3.27 10.05 -14.50
CA ALA A 154 -2.71 9.21 -15.56
C ALA A 154 -3.48 7.87 -15.65
N ALA A 155 -4.73 7.93 -16.10
CA ALA A 155 -5.57 6.76 -16.35
C ALA A 155 -5.25 6.08 -17.68
N GLY A 156 -5.57 4.78 -17.79
CA GLY A 156 -5.49 4.06 -19.06
C GLY A 156 -6.61 4.47 -20.03
N PRO A 157 -6.41 4.41 -21.36
CA PRO A 157 -7.40 4.88 -22.36
C PRO A 157 -8.79 4.23 -22.25
N ILE A 158 -8.86 2.99 -21.73
CA ILE A 158 -10.10 2.24 -21.53
C ILE A 158 -11.01 2.93 -20.50
N PHE A 159 -10.42 3.58 -19.50
CA PHE A 159 -11.18 4.19 -18.41
C PHE A 159 -11.59 5.63 -18.70
N THR A 160 -10.72 6.40 -19.37
CA THR A 160 -10.99 7.80 -19.76
C THR A 160 -12.17 7.90 -20.72
N ALA A 161 -12.35 6.91 -21.61
CA ALA A 161 -13.47 6.86 -22.55
C ALA A 161 -14.83 6.54 -21.89
N ALA A 162 -14.84 5.99 -20.67
CA ALA A 162 -16.03 5.52 -19.97
C ALA A 162 -16.64 6.55 -19.01
N GLY A 163 -16.13 7.79 -19.05
CA GLY A 163 -16.60 8.91 -18.23
C GLY A 163 -15.95 8.99 -16.84
N TRP A 164 -16.08 10.16 -16.23
CA TRP A 164 -15.34 10.55 -15.03
C TRP A 164 -15.52 9.60 -13.83
N TRP A 165 -16.74 9.13 -13.55
CA TRP A 165 -16.98 8.21 -12.43
C TRP A 165 -16.25 6.88 -12.62
N THR A 166 -16.31 6.33 -13.84
CA THR A 166 -15.63 5.08 -14.17
C THR A 166 -14.13 5.24 -14.02
N GLU A 167 -13.58 6.34 -14.53
CA GLU A 167 -12.17 6.68 -14.43
C GLU A 167 -11.71 6.82 -12.98
N PHE A 168 -12.44 7.59 -12.17
CA PHE A 168 -12.12 7.76 -10.74
C PHE A 168 -12.19 6.42 -9.98
N VAL A 169 -13.22 5.61 -10.20
CA VAL A 169 -13.37 4.33 -9.50
C VAL A 169 -12.24 3.37 -9.87
N HIS A 170 -11.94 3.20 -11.16
CA HIS A 170 -10.99 2.18 -11.63
C HIS A 170 -9.53 2.61 -11.56
N THR A 171 -9.25 3.92 -11.62
CA THR A 171 -7.89 4.46 -11.54
C THR A 171 -7.57 4.96 -10.13
N GLY A 172 -8.50 5.70 -9.52
CA GLY A 172 -8.31 6.37 -8.24
C GLY A 172 -8.67 5.54 -7.02
N LEU A 173 -9.87 4.96 -6.98
CA LEU A 173 -10.37 4.33 -5.76
C LEU A 173 -9.89 2.87 -5.60
N LEU A 174 -10.20 2.02 -6.59
CA LEU A 174 -9.97 0.58 -6.48
C LEU A 174 -8.48 0.23 -6.36
N PRO A 175 -7.54 0.80 -7.14
CA PRO A 175 -6.13 0.51 -6.96
C PRO A 175 -5.62 0.96 -5.59
N GLN A 176 -6.08 2.10 -5.07
CA GLN A 176 -5.64 2.56 -3.75
C GLN A 176 -6.07 1.60 -2.63
N LEU A 177 -7.26 1.02 -2.72
CA LEU A 177 -7.79 0.08 -1.72
C LEU A 177 -7.34 -1.38 -1.90
N PHE A 178 -7.26 -1.88 -3.14
CA PHE A 178 -7.07 -3.30 -3.42
C PHE A 178 -5.70 -3.66 -4.01
N LEU A 179 -4.89 -2.67 -4.37
CA LEU A 179 -3.48 -2.87 -4.73
C LEU A 179 -2.57 -2.24 -3.67
N TRP A 180 -2.79 -0.97 -3.34
CA TRP A 180 -1.84 -0.23 -2.53
C TRP A 180 -1.99 -0.42 -1.01
N VAL A 181 -3.18 -0.74 -0.49
CA VAL A 181 -3.32 -1.20 0.91
C VAL A 181 -2.63 -2.56 1.12
N PRO A 182 -2.91 -3.64 0.34
CA PRO A 182 -2.21 -4.91 0.52
C PRO A 182 -0.71 -4.83 0.28
N TYR A 183 -0.26 -4.01 -0.68
CA TYR A 183 1.16 -3.68 -0.85
C TYR A 183 1.78 -3.14 0.45
N THR A 184 1.13 -2.18 1.11
CA THR A 184 1.66 -1.61 2.36
C THR A 184 1.54 -2.58 3.52
N VAL A 185 0.37 -3.18 3.72
CA VAL A 185 0.09 -3.98 4.90
C VAL A 185 0.85 -5.29 4.87
N VAL A 186 0.81 -6.01 3.74
CA VAL A 186 1.31 -7.38 3.65
C VAL A 186 2.74 -7.41 3.11
N LEU A 187 2.99 -6.83 1.92
CA LEU A 187 4.32 -6.89 1.31
C LEU A 187 5.34 -6.09 2.13
N CYS A 188 5.07 -4.82 2.42
CA CYS A 188 5.97 -4.04 3.26
C CYS A 188 5.97 -4.58 4.71
N GLY A 189 4.82 -5.00 5.21
CA GLY A 189 4.69 -5.60 6.55
C GLY A 189 5.54 -6.85 6.76
N LEU A 190 5.77 -7.66 5.73
CA LEU A 190 6.68 -8.81 5.78
C LEU A 190 8.09 -8.41 6.24
N PHE A 191 8.61 -7.27 5.77
CA PHE A 191 9.91 -6.76 6.21
C PHE A 191 9.91 -6.37 7.68
N GLY A 192 8.80 -5.82 8.18
CA GLY A 192 8.63 -5.56 9.60
C GLY A 192 8.60 -6.84 10.43
N VAL A 193 7.85 -7.87 9.99
CA VAL A 193 7.82 -9.19 10.65
C VAL A 193 9.21 -9.82 10.70
N ILE A 194 9.95 -9.82 9.59
CA ILE A 194 11.33 -10.32 9.51
C ILE A 194 12.25 -9.53 10.47
N THR A 195 12.13 -8.20 10.51
CA THR A 195 12.90 -7.36 11.43
C THR A 195 12.63 -7.72 12.88
N ALA A 196 11.36 -7.83 13.28
CA ALA A 196 10.99 -8.18 14.65
C ALA A 196 11.47 -9.58 15.03
N ALA A 197 11.44 -10.54 14.10
CA ALA A 197 12.01 -11.87 14.30
C ALA A 197 13.52 -11.81 14.56
N ALA A 198 14.25 -11.00 13.78
CA ALA A 198 15.69 -10.80 13.96
C ALA A 198 16.03 -10.14 15.31
N VAL A 199 15.28 -9.11 15.71
CA VAL A 199 15.44 -8.45 17.03
C VAL A 199 15.20 -9.44 18.15
N ARG A 200 14.11 -10.21 18.11
CA ARG A 200 13.79 -11.23 19.11
C ARG A 200 14.90 -12.27 19.27
N ARG A 201 15.44 -12.78 18.14
CA ARG A 201 16.50 -13.78 18.16
C ARG A 201 17.77 -13.25 18.83
N ARG A 202 18.14 -11.98 18.55
CA ARG A 202 19.29 -11.32 19.17
C ARG A 202 19.12 -11.15 20.67
N THR A 203 17.93 -10.72 21.13
CA THR A 203 17.66 -10.57 22.56
C THR A 203 17.72 -11.92 23.28
N ALA A 204 17.14 -12.98 22.70
CA ALA A 204 17.19 -14.31 23.29
C ALA A 204 18.62 -14.86 23.41
N ALA A 205 19.47 -14.65 22.40
CA ALA A 205 20.87 -15.06 22.42
C ALA A 205 21.74 -14.26 23.39
N ALA A 206 21.35 -13.03 23.74
CA ALA A 206 22.08 -12.21 24.71
C ALA A 206 21.74 -12.55 26.18
N THR A 207 20.65 -13.30 26.42
CA THR A 207 20.19 -13.72 27.74
C THR A 207 20.60 -15.17 28.09
N THR A 208 21.25 -15.87 27.18
CA THR A 208 21.81 -17.23 27.34
C THR A 208 23.32 -17.16 27.46
#